data_AF-K4A1A6-F1
#
_entry.id   AF-K4A1A6-F1
#
_cell.length_a   1.000
_cell.length_b   1.000
_cell.length_c   1.000
_cell.angle_alpha   90.00
_cell.angle_beta   90.00
_cell.angle_gamma   90.00
#
_symmetry.space_group_name_H-M   'P 1'
#
loop_
_entity.id
_entity.type
_entity.pdbx_description
1 polymer ?
#
loop_
_entity_poly.entity_id
_entity_poly.type
_entity_poly.pdbx_seq_one_letter_code
_entity_poly.pdbx_strand_id
1 'polypeptide(L)'
;MRCECKAFVKIKWNLKKDYWFFERIRLEHNHPLHPSPTVTQFLRIQKDKDPIVMGIVDQMHRCDASHNTTINVLAELCGGQQNFTFTEMDLRNRKATTAREEREK
;
A
#
# COMPACT_ATOMS: atom_id res chain seq x y z
N MET A 1 5.89 -8.62 -8.57
CA MET A 1 6.30 -9.63 -9.57
C MET A 1 5.05 -10.16 -10.25
N ARG A 2 4.87 -9.94 -11.55
CA ARG A 2 3.78 -10.60 -12.30
C ARG A 2 4.18 -12.05 -12.51
N CYS A 3 3.77 -12.92 -11.62
CA CYS A 3 3.85 -14.36 -11.82
C CYS A 3 2.54 -14.80 -12.47
N GLU A 4 2.62 -15.80 -13.35
CA GLU A 4 1.44 -16.41 -13.96
C GLU A 4 0.70 -17.24 -12.92
N CYS A 5 0.01 -16.54 -12.01
CA CYS A 5 -0.76 -17.16 -10.96
C CYS A 5 -1.84 -18.05 -11.58
N LYS A 6 -1.86 -19.31 -11.16
CA LYS A 6 -2.84 -20.29 -11.64
C LYS A 6 -4.10 -20.31 -10.78
N ALA A 7 -4.12 -19.65 -9.63
CA ALA A 7 -5.29 -19.57 -8.77
C ALA A 7 -6.36 -18.67 -9.39
N PHE A 8 -7.61 -19.12 -9.37
CA PHE A 8 -8.74 -18.32 -9.85
C PHE A 8 -10.06 -18.82 -9.25
N VAL A 9 -11.06 -17.94 -9.28
CA VAL A 9 -12.44 -18.24 -8.90
C VAL A 9 -13.35 -17.77 -10.03
N LYS A 10 -14.23 -18.65 -10.49
CA LYS A 10 -15.27 -18.32 -11.48
C LYS A 10 -16.64 -18.37 -10.79
N ILE A 11 -17.29 -17.21 -10.75
CA ILE A 11 -18.60 -17.03 -10.15
C ILE A 11 -19.63 -16.89 -11.27
N LYS A 12 -20.79 -17.53 -11.12
CA LYS A 12 -21.94 -17.38 -12.02
C LYS A 12 -23.17 -16.98 -11.21
N TRP A 13 -23.99 -16.12 -11.78
CA TRP A 13 -25.32 -15.82 -11.27
C TRP A 13 -26.34 -16.78 -11.88
N ASN A 14 -27.14 -17.42 -11.04
CA ASN A 14 -28.29 -18.20 -11.47
C ASN A 14 -29.51 -17.29 -11.55
N LEU A 15 -29.77 -16.75 -12.74
CA LEU A 15 -30.94 -15.89 -13.03
C LEU A 15 -32.29 -16.53 -12.65
N LYS A 16 -32.41 -17.86 -12.70
CA LYS A 16 -33.69 -18.56 -12.45
C LYS A 16 -34.00 -18.74 -10.96
N LYS A 17 -32.96 -18.93 -10.16
CA LYS A 17 -33.09 -19.21 -8.72
C LYS A 17 -32.62 -18.05 -7.85
N ASP A 18 -32.22 -16.96 -8.49
CA ASP A 18 -31.73 -15.72 -7.90
C ASP A 18 -30.65 -15.90 -6.83
N TYR A 19 -29.58 -16.63 -7.17
CA TYR A 19 -28.41 -16.74 -6.30
C TYR A 19 -27.10 -16.84 -7.08
N TRP A 20 -26.01 -16.47 -6.44
CA TRP A 20 -24.65 -16.62 -6.98
C TRP A 20 -24.03 -17.93 -6.54
N PHE A 21 -23.27 -18.57 -7.42
CA PHE A 21 -22.53 -19.78 -7.10
C PHE A 21 -21.14 -19.80 -7.74
N PHE A 22 -20.25 -20.53 -7.09
CA PHE A 22 -18.92 -20.82 -7.63
C PHE A 22 -19.01 -21.98 -8.63
N GLU A 23 -18.67 -21.73 -9.89
CA GLU A 23 -18.64 -22.76 -10.94
C GLU A 23 -17.32 -23.52 -10.93
N ARG A 24 -16.20 -22.79 -10.77
CA ARG A 24 -14.86 -23.37 -10.77
C ARG A 24 -13.96 -22.60 -9.82
N ILE A 25 -13.25 -23.34 -8.99
CA ILE A 25 -12.33 -22.79 -8.00
C ILE A 25 -11.00 -23.52 -8.17
N ARG A 26 -9.91 -22.76 -8.25
CA ARG A 26 -8.55 -23.26 -8.11
C ARG A 26 -7.84 -22.39 -7.07
N LEU A 27 -7.57 -22.96 -5.90
CA LEU A 27 -7.02 -22.23 -4.76
C LEU A 27 -5.49 -22.31 -4.70
N GLU A 28 -4.86 -23.21 -5.45
CA GLU A 28 -3.43 -23.43 -5.36
C GLU A 28 -2.65 -22.30 -6.02
N HIS A 29 -1.87 -21.60 -5.19
CA HIS A 29 -0.94 -20.58 -5.63
C HIS A 29 0.42 -21.21 -5.97
N ASN A 30 1.07 -20.69 -7.00
CA ASN A 30 2.46 -21.00 -7.39
C ASN A 30 3.42 -19.89 -6.99
N HIS A 31 3.03 -19.05 -6.03
CA HIS A 31 3.80 -17.92 -5.53
C HIS A 31 3.44 -17.64 -4.07
N PRO A 32 4.28 -16.89 -3.32
CA PRO A 32 3.92 -16.42 -1.98
C PRO A 32 2.66 -15.55 -2.01
N LEU A 33 1.74 -15.82 -1.09
CA LEU A 33 0.51 -15.03 -0.91
C LEU A 33 0.78 -13.65 -0.31
N HIS A 34 1.77 -13.56 0.58
CA HIS A 34 2.21 -12.34 1.24
C HIS A 34 3.63 -11.99 0.78
N PRO A 35 3.78 -11.37 -0.41
CA PRO A 35 5.07 -10.84 -0.85
C PRO A 35 5.57 -9.74 0.09
N SER A 36 6.88 -9.54 0.15
CA SER A 36 7.49 -8.56 1.04
C SER A 36 7.06 -7.12 0.71
N PRO A 37 7.01 -6.22 1.72
CA PRO A 37 6.68 -4.80 1.51
C PRO A 37 7.56 -4.13 0.46
N THR A 38 8.84 -4.49 0.40
CA THR A 38 9.78 -3.97 -0.62
C THR A 38 9.32 -4.22 -2.06
N VAL A 39 8.61 -5.33 -2.30
CA VAL A 39 8.08 -5.69 -3.63
C VAL A 39 6.70 -5.05 -3.87
N THR A 40 5.89 -4.91 -2.82
CA THR A 40 4.51 -4.42 -2.93
C THR A 40 4.36 -2.91 -2.78
N GLN A 41 5.35 -2.21 -2.22
CA GLN A 41 5.32 -0.75 -1.99
C GLN A 41 5.10 0.07 -3.27
N PHE A 42 5.39 -0.48 -4.45
CA PHE A 42 5.14 0.18 -5.73
C PHE A 42 3.69 0.02 -6.21
N LEU A 43 2.95 -0.97 -5.69
CA LEU A 43 1.58 -1.28 -6.09
C LEU A 43 0.60 -0.41 -5.31
N ARG A 44 -0.15 0.45 -6.01
CA ARG A 44 -1.10 1.39 -5.39
C ARG A 44 -2.09 0.71 -4.41
N ILE A 45 -2.58 -0.48 -4.74
CA ILE A 45 -3.55 -1.22 -3.91
C ILE A 45 -2.92 -1.82 -2.64
N GLN A 46 -1.60 -2.00 -2.62
CA GLN A 46 -0.87 -2.57 -1.48
C GLN A 46 -0.19 -1.50 -0.63
N LYS A 47 -0.27 -0.22 -1.03
CA LYS A 47 0.23 0.90 -0.24
C LYS A 47 -0.67 1.10 0.96
N ASP A 48 -0.32 0.47 2.06
CA ASP A 48 -0.92 0.77 3.35
C ASP A 48 -0.31 2.06 3.90
N LYS A 49 -1.17 3.03 4.20
CA LYS A 49 -0.78 4.35 4.71
C LYS A 49 -1.42 4.52 6.07
N ASP A 50 -0.89 3.79 7.04
CA ASP A 50 -1.35 3.84 8.44
C ASP A 50 -1.53 5.31 8.88
N PRO A 51 -2.73 5.71 9.33
CA PRO A 51 -3.02 7.10 9.67
C PRO A 51 -2.13 7.67 10.77
N ILE A 52 -1.69 6.84 11.72
CA ILE A 52 -0.84 7.25 12.84
C ILE A 52 0.57 7.54 12.32
N VAL A 53 1.14 6.60 11.55
CA VAL A 53 2.46 6.78 10.91
C VAL A 53 2.45 8.02 10.01
N MET A 54 1.39 8.18 9.25
CA MET A 54 1.22 9.32 8.35
C MET A 54 1.02 10.66 9.10
N GLY A 55 0.39 10.64 10.28
CA GLY A 55 0.30 11.80 11.16
C GLY A 55 1.67 12.26 11.67
N ILE A 56 2.57 11.32 11.97
CA ILE A 56 3.96 11.61 12.33
C ILE A 56 4.69 12.26 11.14
N VAL A 57 4.52 11.72 9.93
CA VAL A 57 5.08 12.32 8.71
C VAL A 57 4.62 13.77 8.54
N ASP A 58 3.32 14.04 8.72
CA ASP A 58 2.78 15.40 8.60
C ASP A 58 3.35 16.34 9.67
N GLN A 59 3.50 15.86 10.91
CA GLN A 59 4.14 16.63 11.97
C GLN A 59 5.61 16.94 11.64
N MET A 60 6.36 15.96 11.15
CA MET A 60 7.76 16.16 10.74
C MET A 60 7.87 17.15 9.58
N HIS A 61 6.97 17.08 8.60
CA HIS A 61 6.91 18.06 7.52
C HIS A 61 6.58 19.47 8.02
N ARG A 62 5.66 19.62 8.97
CA ARG A 62 5.33 20.91 9.60
C ARG A 62 6.49 21.49 10.41
N CYS A 63 7.34 20.65 10.97
CA CYS A 63 8.55 21.07 11.69
C CYS A 63 9.75 21.30 10.74
N ASP A 64 9.54 21.33 9.42
CA ASP A 64 10.60 21.41 8.40
C ASP A 64 11.74 20.39 8.59
N ALA A 65 11.41 19.22 9.15
CA ALA A 65 12.38 18.15 9.31
C ALA A 65 12.94 17.74 7.94
N SER A 66 14.24 17.46 7.90
CA SER A 66 14.87 16.98 6.68
C SER A 66 14.26 15.65 6.25
N HIS A 67 14.23 15.40 4.95
CA HIS A 67 13.64 14.17 4.42
C HIS A 67 14.33 12.91 4.97
N ASN A 68 15.65 12.93 5.09
CA ASN A 68 16.43 11.83 5.67
C ASN A 68 16.10 11.62 7.15
N THR A 69 15.89 12.70 7.91
CA THR A 69 15.46 12.62 9.31
C THR A 69 14.08 11.94 9.40
N THR A 70 13.14 12.31 8.54
CA THR A 70 11.81 11.66 8.47
C THR A 70 11.93 10.18 8.17
N ILE A 71 12.74 9.81 7.18
CA ILE A 71 12.96 8.41 6.82
C ILE A 71 13.59 7.61 7.97
N ASN A 72 14.55 8.18 8.69
CA ASN A 72 15.21 7.49 9.80
C ASN A 72 14.26 7.24 10.97
N VAL A 73 13.46 8.25 11.34
CA VAL A 73 12.42 8.09 12.39
C VAL A 73 11.41 7.02 11.98
N LEU A 74 10.94 7.04 10.74
CA LEU A 74 10.04 6.02 10.22
C LEU A 74 10.67 4.63 10.23
N ALA A 75 11.95 4.51 9.88
CA ALA A 75 12.65 3.24 9.90
C ALA A 75 12.72 2.67 11.32
N GLU A 76 12.94 3.50 12.33
CA GLU A 76 12.91 3.08 13.73
C GLU A 76 11.51 2.59 14.15
N LEU A 77 10.46 3.34 13.77
CA LEU A 77 9.06 2.99 14.08
C LEU A 77 8.59 1.71 13.39
N CYS A 78 9.01 1.50 12.13
CA CYS A 78 8.60 0.34 11.33
C CYS A 78 9.53 -0.87 11.48
N GLY A 79 10.59 -0.79 12.31
CA GLY A 79 11.57 -1.87 12.47
C GLY A 79 12.47 -2.09 11.23
N GLY A 80 12.67 -1.05 10.45
CA GLY A 80 13.54 -1.01 9.26
C GLY A 80 12.83 -0.49 8.01
N GLN A 81 13.60 0.10 7.09
CA GLN A 81 13.08 0.64 5.82
C GLN A 81 12.48 -0.45 4.92
N GLN A 82 12.99 -1.69 5.00
CA GLN A 82 12.47 -2.83 4.25
C GLN A 82 11.01 -3.18 4.59
N ASN A 83 10.52 -2.71 5.73
CA ASN A 83 9.15 -2.90 6.19
C ASN A 83 8.20 -1.80 5.70
N PHE A 84 8.69 -0.78 4.99
CA PHE A 84 7.82 0.25 4.43
C PHE A 84 6.89 -0.35 3.38
N THR A 85 5.61 -0.04 3.53
CA THR A 85 4.53 -0.36 2.58
C THR A 85 4.37 0.73 1.50
N PHE A 86 5.18 1.79 1.57
CA PHE A 86 5.16 2.94 0.67
C PHE A 86 6.58 3.34 0.29
N THR A 87 6.69 4.06 -0.83
CA THR A 87 7.99 4.51 -1.33
C THR A 87 8.37 5.87 -0.75
N GLU A 88 9.66 6.20 -0.80
CA GLU A 88 10.15 7.54 -0.48
C GLU A 88 9.44 8.64 -1.29
N MET A 89 9.15 8.35 -2.56
CA MET A 89 8.44 9.27 -3.45
C MET A 89 7.01 9.53 -2.97
N ASP A 90 6.35 8.58 -2.30
CA ASP A 90 5.03 8.79 -1.71
C ASP A 90 5.07 9.87 -0.61
N LEU A 91 6.14 9.92 0.18
CA LEU A 91 6.32 10.95 1.21
C LEU A 91 6.58 12.33 0.58
N ARG A 92 7.41 12.39 -0.48
CA ARG A 92 7.66 13.62 -1.22
C ARG A 92 6.38 14.16 -1.88
N ASN A 93 5.61 13.27 -2.52
CA ASN A 93 4.32 13.60 -3.11
C ASN A 93 3.32 14.10 -2.06
N ARG A 94 3.33 13.51 -0.86
CA ARG A 94 2.51 13.97 0.26
C ARG A 94 2.86 15.39 0.65
N LYS A 95 4.15 15.68 0.89
CA LYS A 95 4.63 17.04 1.21
C LYS A 95 4.21 18.06 0.15
N ALA A 96 4.38 17.72 -1.13
CA ALA A 96 3.98 18.58 -2.24
C ALA A 96 2.46 18.82 -2.29
N THR A 97 1.66 17.80 -1.99
CA THR A 97 0.19 17.92 -1.94
C THR A 97 -0.24 18.87 -0.82
N THR A 98 0.29 18.68 0.39
CA THR A 98 0.01 19.56 1.54
C THR A 98 0.40 21.01 1.26
N ALA A 99 1.61 21.24 0.71
CA ALA A 99 2.05 22.59 0.36
C ALA A 99 1.20 23.26 -0.73
N ARG A 100 0.60 22.48 -1.65
CA ARG A 100 -0.36 23.01 -2.62
C ARG A 100 -1.69 23.39 -1.94
N GLU A 101 -2.21 22.51 -1.10
CA GLU A 101 -3.45 22.77 -0.33
C GLU A 101 -3.34 24.00 0.58
N GLU A 102 -2.16 24.27 1.13
CA GLU A 102 -1.91 25.49 1.92
C GLU A 102 -1.87 26.78 1.09
N ARG A 103 -1.46 26.71 -0.18
CA ARG A 103 -1.45 27.86 -1.10
C ARG A 103 -2.82 28.19 -1.67
N GLU A 104 -3.69 27.20 -1.75
CA GLU A 104 -5.06 27.33 -2.27
C GLU A 104 -6.08 27.74 -1.19
N LYS A 105 -5.64 27.82 0.08
CA LYS A 105 -6.41 28.35 1.21
C LYS A 105 -6.18 29.85 1.39
#